data_AF-A0A1G3R653-F1
#
_entry.id   AF-A0A1G3R653-F1
#
_cell.length_a   1.000
_cell.length_b   1.000
_cell.length_c   1.000
_cell.angle_alpha   90.00
_cell.angle_beta   90.00
_cell.angle_gamma   90.00
#
_symmetry.space_group_name_H-M   'P 1'
#
loop_
_entity.id
_entity.type
_entity.pdbx_description
1 polymer ?
#
loop_
_entity_poly.entity_id
_entity_poly.type
_entity_poly.pdbx_seq_one_letter_code
_entity_poly.pdbx_strand_id
1 'polypeptide(L)'
;MSYEDLTGGKTLLETYRVSLEGTETVDGAECYRIRLEAKARNVAYPVQVMWVDPKLWSARRMQQFSLAGRLLKEIGLGDFKAVAGRTVATRMVLEDKLKKNSRTVFVVERIEVDIPLDPKLFTLEHLSW
;
A
#
# COMPACT_ATOMS: atom_id res chain seq x y z
N MET A 1 -0.97 4.93 -10.24
CA MET A 1 0.11 4.08 -9.70
C MET A 1 1.43 4.60 -10.25
N SER A 2 2.43 4.84 -9.40
CA SER A 2 3.79 5.21 -9.83
C SER A 2 4.75 4.02 -9.75
N TYR A 3 5.97 4.18 -10.25
CA TYR A 3 6.99 3.14 -10.27
C TYR A 3 7.36 2.68 -8.85
N GLU A 4 7.48 3.63 -7.93
CA GLU A 4 7.80 3.42 -6.52
C GLU A 4 6.72 2.63 -5.78
N ASP A 5 5.47 2.66 -6.26
CA ASP A 5 4.37 1.85 -5.71
C ASP A 5 4.56 0.35 -6.06
N LEU A 6 5.36 0.03 -7.09
CA LEU A 6 5.55 -1.32 -7.63
C LEU A 6 6.93 -1.90 -7.31
N THR A 7 7.95 -1.06 -7.13
CA THR A 7 9.31 -1.51 -6.90
C THR A 7 9.64 -1.60 -5.42
N GLY A 8 10.03 -2.80 -4.98
CA GLY A 8 10.57 -3.04 -3.65
C GLY A 8 12.02 -2.57 -3.49
N GLY A 9 12.48 -2.53 -2.24
CA GLY A 9 13.89 -2.31 -1.91
C GLY A 9 14.13 -2.26 -0.40
N LYS A 10 13.52 -1.27 0.27
CA LYS A 10 13.58 -1.12 1.73
C LYS A 10 12.21 -1.37 2.35
N THR A 11 12.19 -1.93 3.55
CA THR A 11 10.93 -2.12 4.28
C THR A 11 10.36 -0.78 4.77
N LEU A 12 9.06 -0.76 5.11
CA LEU A 12 8.41 0.43 5.67
C LEU A 12 9.13 0.92 6.94
N LEU A 13 9.51 0.01 7.83
CA LEU A 13 10.16 0.34 9.11
C LEU A 13 11.60 0.83 8.94
N GLU A 14 12.29 0.42 7.87
CA GLU A 14 13.60 0.98 7.54
C GLU A 14 13.47 2.41 7.00
N THR A 15 12.42 2.68 6.23
CA THR A 15 12.23 3.93 5.49
C THR A 15 11.56 5.04 6.30
N TYR A 16 10.66 4.69 7.22
CA TYR A 16 9.79 5.63 7.93
C TYR A 16 9.92 5.54 9.45
N ARG A 17 9.79 6.67 10.15
CA ARG A 17 9.40 6.72 11.56
C ARG A 17 7.90 6.54 11.64
N VAL A 18 7.45 5.72 12.57
CA VAL A 18 6.04 5.33 12.72
C VAL A 18 5.50 5.91 14.02
N SER A 19 4.34 6.55 13.95
CA SER A 19 3.59 7.00 15.13
C SER A 19 2.13 6.55 15.06
N LEU A 20 1.58 6.13 16.19
CA LEU A 20 0.15 5.90 16.34
C LEU A 20 -0.51 7.24 16.69
N GLU A 21 -1.44 7.69 15.85
CA GLU A 21 -2.16 8.96 16.04
C GLU A 21 -3.55 8.77 16.68
N GLY A 22 -3.95 7.51 16.93
CA GLY A 22 -5.21 7.16 17.57
C GLY A 22 -5.97 6.06 16.81
N THR A 23 -7.28 6.01 17.01
CA THR A 23 -8.19 5.13 16.27
C THR A 23 -9.21 5.95 15.49
N GLU A 24 -9.64 5.43 14.34
CA GLU A 24 -10.70 6.00 13.51
C GLU A 24 -11.48 4.89 12.83
N THR A 25 -12.80 5.05 12.69
CA THR A 25 -13.63 4.08 11.97
C THR A 25 -13.51 4.29 10.46
N VAL A 26 -13.18 3.23 9.72
CA VAL A 26 -13.15 3.20 8.24
C VAL A 26 -14.01 2.04 7.77
N ASP A 27 -15.01 2.32 6.93
CA ASP A 27 -15.95 1.33 6.39
C ASP A 27 -16.58 0.43 7.46
N GLY A 28 -16.93 1.02 8.61
CA GLY A 28 -17.56 0.33 9.75
C GLY A 28 -16.60 -0.48 10.63
N ALA A 29 -15.29 -0.46 10.37
CA ALA A 29 -14.27 -1.09 11.21
C ALA A 29 -13.44 -0.04 11.95
N GLU A 30 -13.22 -0.23 13.26
CA GLU A 30 -12.26 0.57 14.01
C GLU A 30 -10.84 0.22 13.56
N CYS A 31 -10.07 1.23 13.13
CA CYS A 31 -8.72 1.08 12.63
C CYS A 31 -7.74 1.91 13.45
N TYR A 32 -6.52 1.41 13.63
CA TYR A 32 -5.40 2.23 14.08
C TYR A 32 -5.03 3.22 12.99
N ARG A 33 -5.04 4.51 13.32
CA ARG A 33 -4.57 5.57 12.43
C ARG A 33 -3.08 5.77 12.69
N ILE A 34 -2.26 5.29 11.76
CA ILE A 34 -0.81 5.28 11.86
C ILE A 34 -0.25 6.31 10.89
N ARG A 35 0.68 7.13 11.35
CA ARG A 35 1.43 8.07 10.52
C ARG A 35 2.85 7.60 10.30
N LEU A 36 3.29 7.73 9.06
CA LEU A 36 4.62 7.37 8.59
C LEU A 36 5.33 8.64 8.11
N GLU A 37 6.48 8.95 8.71
CA GLU A 37 7.33 10.08 8.32
C GLU A 37 8.67 9.59 7.83
N ALA A 38 9.06 10.01 6.63
CA ALA A 38 10.29 9.54 6.02
C ALA A 38 11.52 9.91 6.86
N LYS A 39 12.43 8.95 7.06
CA LYS A 39 13.70 9.21 7.76
C LYS A 39 14.70 10.02 6.91
N ALA A 40 14.51 10.02 5.60
CA ALA A 40 15.35 10.73 4.64
C ALA A 40 14.50 11.55 3.67
N ARG A 41 15.09 12.59 3.09
CA ARG A 41 14.37 13.51 2.17
C ARG A 41 14.18 12.97 0.76
N ASN A 42 14.97 11.96 0.37
CA ASN A 42 14.93 11.38 -0.98
C ASN A 42 13.97 10.19 -1.05
N VAL A 43 12.69 10.43 -0.76
CA VAL A 43 11.62 9.44 -0.95
C VAL A 43 10.46 10.08 -1.71
N ALA A 44 9.71 9.27 -2.46
CA ALA A 44 8.56 9.75 -3.22
C ALA A 44 7.44 10.34 -2.32
N TYR A 45 7.26 9.78 -1.13
CA TYR A 45 6.19 10.17 -0.21
C TYR A 45 6.75 10.51 1.17
N PRO A 46 7.06 11.79 1.46
CA PRO A 46 7.62 12.20 2.75
C PRO A 46 6.73 11.85 3.95
N VAL A 47 5.41 11.86 3.75
CA VAL A 47 4.42 11.54 4.78
C VAL A 47 3.37 10.61 4.20
N GLN A 48 3.00 9.58 4.97
CA GLN A 48 1.87 8.71 4.68
C GLN A 48 1.02 8.52 5.94
N VAL A 49 -0.26 8.26 5.76
CA VAL A 49 -1.18 7.86 6.83
C VAL A 49 -1.87 6.57 6.42
N MET A 50 -1.96 5.61 7.33
CA MET A 50 -2.57 4.31 7.12
C MET A 50 -3.62 4.06 8.19
N TRP A 51 -4.72 3.42 7.80
CA TRP A 51 -5.75 2.93 8.71
C TRP A 51 -5.70 1.42 8.73
N VAL A 52 -5.10 0.86 9.77
CA VAL A 52 -4.87 -0.59 9.93
C VAL A 52 -5.97 -1.20 10.77
N ASP A 53 -6.70 -2.15 10.20
CA ASP A 53 -7.71 -2.92 10.91
C ASP A 53 -7.02 -3.94 11.84
N PRO A 54 -7.23 -3.89 13.17
CA PRO A 54 -6.57 -4.77 14.13
C PRO A 54 -7.04 -6.23 14.06
N LYS A 55 -8.21 -6.50 13.46
CA LYS A 55 -8.72 -7.87 13.26
C LYS A 55 -8.10 -8.52 12.03
N LEU A 56 -7.80 -7.72 11.01
CA LEU A 56 -7.24 -8.20 9.74
C LEU A 56 -5.72 -8.07 9.66
N TRP A 57 -5.13 -7.20 10.47
CA TRP A 57 -3.75 -6.72 10.36
C TRP A 57 -3.39 -6.24 8.95
N SER A 58 -4.37 -5.58 8.30
CA SER A 58 -4.24 -5.04 6.96
C SER A 58 -4.80 -3.62 6.92
N ALA A 59 -4.25 -2.78 6.04
CA ALA A 59 -4.77 -1.44 5.85
C ALA A 59 -6.10 -1.49 5.10
N ARG A 60 -7.07 -0.66 5.49
CA ARG A 60 -8.31 -0.41 4.74
C ARG A 60 -8.22 0.86 3.89
N ARG A 61 -7.46 1.84 4.38
CA ARG A 61 -7.21 3.11 3.69
C ARG A 61 -5.76 3.52 3.87
N MET A 62 -5.20 4.16 2.84
CA MET A 62 -3.89 4.80 2.89
C MET A 62 -3.95 6.14 2.17
N GLN A 63 -3.22 7.12 2.69
CA GLN A 63 -3.08 8.45 2.11
C GLN A 63 -1.60 8.80 2.02
N GLN A 64 -1.21 9.40 0.90
CA GLN A 64 0.18 9.81 0.64
C GLN A 64 0.23 11.31 0.39
N PHE A 65 1.19 12.00 1.00
CA PHE A 65 1.27 13.45 1.02
C PHE A 65 2.60 13.96 0.48
N SER A 66 2.58 15.18 -0.08
CA SER A 66 3.79 15.93 -0.40
C SER A 66 4.46 16.45 0.87
N LEU A 67 5.70 16.95 0.73
CA LEU A 67 6.42 17.61 1.84
C LEU A 67 5.65 18.81 2.40
N ALA A 68 4.86 19.51 1.58
CA ALA A 68 4.02 20.63 1.98
C ALA A 68 2.67 20.20 2.59
N GLY A 69 2.43 18.90 2.80
CA GLY A 69 1.20 18.37 3.38
C GLY A 69 0.02 18.25 2.42
N ARG A 70 0.24 18.45 1.11
CA ARG A 70 -0.82 18.27 0.10
C ARG A 70 -1.10 16.77 -0.09
N LEU A 71 -2.36 16.35 -0.01
CA LEU A 71 -2.78 15.00 -0.34
C LEU A 71 -2.54 14.74 -1.84
N LEU A 72 -1.74 13.72 -2.14
CA LEU A 72 -1.36 13.33 -3.50
C LEU A 72 -2.20 12.16 -4.00
N LYS A 73 -2.29 11.12 -3.18
CA LYS A 73 -3.01 9.88 -3.52
C LYS A 73 -3.80 9.39 -2.31
N GLU A 74 -4.91 8.76 -2.62
CA GLU A 74 -5.68 7.95 -1.67
C GLU A 74 -5.85 6.55 -2.22
N ILE A 75 -5.70 5.56 -1.35
CA ILE A 75 -5.77 4.15 -1.69
C ILE A 75 -6.75 3.49 -0.74
N GLY A 76 -7.79 2.87 -1.28
CA GLY A 76 -8.72 2.01 -0.56
C GLY A 76 -8.40 0.55 -0.83
N LEU A 77 -8.41 -0.28 0.21
CA LEU A 77 -8.18 -1.73 0.14
C LEU A 77 -9.42 -2.45 0.65
N GLY A 78 -9.86 -3.46 -0.10
CA GLY A 78 -11.08 -4.20 0.18
C GLY A 78 -11.04 -5.62 -0.35
N ASP A 79 -12.19 -6.29 -0.24
CA ASP A 79 -12.38 -7.70 -0.63
C ASP A 79 -11.28 -8.59 -0.05
N PHE A 80 -11.12 -8.54 1.27
CA PHE A 80 -10.08 -9.27 1.99
C PHE A 80 -10.36 -10.77 1.98
N LYS A 81 -9.35 -11.58 1.67
CA LYS A 81 -9.40 -13.04 1.71
C LYS A 81 -8.26 -13.60 2.54
N ALA A 82 -8.53 -14.68 3.27
CA ALA A 82 -7.49 -15.48 3.90
C ALA A 82 -6.88 -16.44 2.88
N VAL A 83 -5.57 -16.34 2.65
CA VAL A 83 -4.82 -17.16 1.68
C VAL A 83 -3.52 -17.60 2.35
N ALA A 84 -3.30 -18.91 2.47
CA ALA A 84 -2.10 -19.48 3.10
C ALA A 84 -1.77 -18.84 4.48
N GLY A 85 -2.79 -18.66 5.33
CA GLY A 85 -2.64 -18.06 6.66
C GLY A 85 -2.44 -16.54 6.68
N ARG A 86 -2.52 -15.85 5.53
CA ARG A 86 -2.33 -14.40 5.38
C ARG A 86 -3.62 -13.72 4.93
N THR A 87 -3.90 -12.53 5.44
CA THR A 87 -5.01 -11.70 4.94
C THR A 87 -4.54 -10.87 3.76
N VAL A 88 -5.17 -11.04 2.60
CA VAL A 88 -4.83 -10.34 1.36
C VAL A 88 -6.03 -9.54 0.87
N ALA A 89 -5.84 -8.24 0.60
CA ALA A 89 -6.83 -7.44 -0.11
C ALA A 89 -6.86 -7.84 -1.59
N THR A 90 -8.00 -8.32 -2.09
CA THR A 90 -8.15 -8.68 -3.51
C THR A 90 -8.68 -7.55 -4.37
N ARG A 91 -9.00 -6.40 -3.76
CA ARG A 91 -9.39 -5.20 -4.48
C ARG A 91 -8.69 -3.97 -3.93
N MET A 92 -8.09 -3.19 -4.82
CA MET A 92 -7.47 -1.91 -4.50
C MET A 92 -8.04 -0.82 -5.40
N VAL A 93 -8.41 0.32 -4.81
CA VAL A 93 -8.83 1.53 -5.53
C VAL A 93 -7.81 2.61 -5.25
N LEU A 94 -7.13 3.09 -6.29
CA LEU A 94 -6.19 4.20 -6.21
C LEU A 94 -6.80 5.43 -6.88
N GLU A 95 -6.79 6.56 -6.17
CA GLU A 95 -7.23 7.85 -6.69
C GLU A 95 -6.08 8.86 -6.65
N ASP A 96 -5.79 9.48 -7.78
CA ASP A 96 -4.85 10.60 -7.88
C ASP A 96 -5.60 11.90 -7.55
N LYS A 97 -5.33 12.46 -6.36
CA LYS A 97 -6.03 13.65 -5.87
C LYS A 97 -5.53 14.94 -6.53
N LEU A 98 -4.51 14.88 -7.39
CA LEU A 98 -4.08 16.03 -8.21
C LEU A 98 -4.91 16.17 -9.49
N LYS A 99 -5.59 15.10 -9.93
CA LYS A 99 -6.37 15.06 -11.17
C LYS A 99 -7.84 14.81 -10.88
N LYS A 100 -8.73 15.61 -11.48
CA LYS A 100 -10.17 15.37 -11.35
C LYS A 100 -10.54 14.01 -11.97
N ASN A 101 -11.39 13.25 -11.28
CA ASN A 101 -11.94 11.97 -11.72
C ASN A 101 -10.89 10.91 -12.10
N SER A 102 -9.69 10.96 -11.51
CA SER A 102 -8.69 9.91 -11.72
C SER A 102 -8.91 8.75 -10.76
N ARG A 103 -9.12 7.56 -11.32
CA ARG A 103 -9.31 6.33 -10.56
C ARG A 103 -8.70 5.15 -11.29
N THR A 104 -7.97 4.32 -10.56
CA THR A 104 -7.47 3.02 -11.03
C THR A 104 -7.97 1.95 -10.07
N VAL A 105 -8.52 0.86 -10.61
CA VAL A 105 -8.99 -0.27 -9.80
C VAL A 105 -8.16 -1.49 -10.17
N PHE A 106 -7.58 -2.13 -9.16
CA PHE A 106 -6.89 -3.41 -9.28
C PHE A 106 -7.74 -4.48 -8.63
N VAL A 107 -7.91 -5.61 -9.34
CA VAL A 107 -8.66 -6.77 -8.87
C VAL A 107 -7.78 -7.99 -9.03
N VAL A 108 -7.63 -8.76 -7.96
CA VAL A 108 -6.92 -10.04 -7.96
C VAL A 108 -7.95 -11.16 -8.11
N GLU A 109 -7.98 -11.77 -9.29
CA GLU A 109 -8.92 -12.87 -9.58
C GLU A 109 -8.43 -14.21 -8.99
N ARG A 110 -7.13 -14.46 -9.08
CA ARG A 110 -6.47 -15.66 -8.55
C ARG A 110 -5.19 -15.29 -7.84
N ILE A 111 -4.96 -15.92 -6.69
CA ILE A 111 -3.73 -15.81 -5.92
C ILE A 111 -3.32 -17.19 -5.42
N GLU A 112 -2.06 -17.53 -5.66
CA GLU A 112 -1.41 -18.73 -5.17
C GLU A 112 -0.16 -18.30 -4.42
N VAL A 113 0.07 -18.91 -3.25
CA VAL A 113 1.12 -18.51 -2.32
C VAL A 113 1.98 -19.73 -2.03
N ASP A 114 3.27 -19.49 -1.81
CA ASP A 114 4.28 -20.53 -1.55
C ASP A 114 4.44 -21.55 -2.70
N ILE A 115 4.10 -21.13 -3.94
CA ILE A 115 4.43 -21.90 -5.15
C ILE A 115 5.93 -21.77 -5.46
N PRO A 116 6.59 -22.83 -5.97
CA PRO A 116 7.96 -22.72 -6.44
C PRO A 116 8.02 -21.81 -7.67
N LEU A 117 8.88 -20.79 -7.62
CA LEU A 117 9.15 -19.89 -8.74
C LEU A 117 10.60 -20.08 -9.20
N ASP A 118 10.83 -20.21 -10.50
CA ASP A 118 12.19 -20.28 -11.05
C ASP A 118 12.87 -18.91 -10.88
N PRO A 119 14.05 -18.83 -10.23
CA PRO A 119 14.79 -17.57 -10.08
C PRO A 119 15.07 -16.86 -11.41
N LYS A 120 15.11 -17.58 -12.54
CA LYS A 120 15.29 -17.00 -13.88
C LYS A 120 14.19 -16.00 -14.26
N LEU A 121 13.00 -16.11 -13.68
CA LEU A 121 11.91 -15.15 -13.86
C LEU A 121 12.31 -13.73 -13.45
N PHE A 122 13.28 -13.58 -12.54
CA PHE A 122 13.74 -12.30 -12.00
C PHE A 122 15.09 -11.87 -12.60
N THR A 123 15.28 -12.07 -13.90
CA THR A 123 16.50 -11.67 -14.64
C THR A 123 16.16 -10.69 -15.76
N LEU A 124 17.13 -9.84 -16.13
CA LEU A 124 16.95 -8.89 -17.25
C LEU A 124 16.72 -9.60 -18.59
N GLU A 125 17.38 -10.74 -18.81
CA GLU A 125 17.21 -11.57 -20.01
C GLU A 125 15.76 -12.06 -20.16
N HIS A 126 15.09 -12.36 -19.04
CA HIS A 126 13.69 -12.77 -19.03
C HIS A 126 12.70 -11.59 -19.25
N LEU A 127 13.21 -10.36 -19.40
CA LEU A 127 12.43 -9.17 -19.80
C LEU A 127 12.57 -8.84 -21.30
N SER A 128 13.48 -9.50 -22.01
CA SER A 128 13.59 -9.41 -23.47
C SER A 128 12.71 -10.44 -24.17
N TRP A 129 12.09 -10.01 -25.28
CA TRP A 129 11.24 -10.82 -26.16
C TRP A 129 12.06 -11.60 -27.17
#